data_AF-A0A938CJ43-F1
#
_entry.id   AF-A0A938CJ43-F1
#
_cell.length_a   1.000
_cell.length_b   1.000
_cell.length_c   1.000
_cell.angle_alpha   90.00
_cell.angle_beta   90.00
_cell.angle_gamma   90.00
#
_symmetry.space_group_name_H-M   'P 1'
#
loop_
_entity.id
_entity.type
_entity.pdbx_description
1 polymer ?
#
loop_
_entity_poly.entity_id
_entity_poly.type
_entity_poly.pdbx_seq_one_letter_code
_entity_poly.pdbx_strand_id
1 'polypeptide(L)'
;QSLKVQWFNLQFDDITAGVDAAGQARLANRLLARLRERDPHAQMILCPTFYWGTGEEPAAREYLEVWAQELHPDIYVFWTGDAVVTPRITRAAAESFRRAVGHRLIIWDNYPVNDANPTMHLGPVIGRDPDLVEVCDGYLSNPMHAQNEINRLPLLTIADFAYNPRAYDPERSIGQAILHLAQTPDQQETLADLVELYPGMLLFGQGTGFNPFVTRFEEIVATPHSHALAAAYLEHAQNVLSRLRTHFPDRFTDAQSTLHADLERARAVYEATYGTRAMMD
;
A
#
# COMPACT_ATOMS: atom_id res chain seq x y z
N GLN A 1 6.89 2.60 29.58
CA GLN A 1 8.00 3.53 29.29
C GLN A 1 9.39 3.02 29.72
N SER A 2 9.54 1.83 30.32
CA SER A 2 10.88 1.26 30.62
C SER A 2 11.76 1.08 29.37
N LEU A 3 11.14 0.88 28.20
CA LEU A 3 11.81 0.76 26.90
C LEU A 3 12.04 2.11 26.18
N LYS A 4 11.77 3.24 26.84
CA LYS A 4 11.95 4.60 26.27
C LYS A 4 11.15 4.89 24.99
N VAL A 5 10.07 4.16 24.73
CA VAL A 5 9.11 4.47 23.67
C VAL A 5 8.42 5.80 23.96
N GLN A 6 8.39 6.69 22.96
CA GLN A 6 7.81 8.03 23.06
C GLN A 6 6.57 8.21 22.18
N TRP A 7 6.40 7.41 21.13
CA TRP A 7 5.22 7.42 20.27
C TRP A 7 4.34 6.22 20.57
N PHE A 8 3.06 6.48 20.82
CA PHE A 8 2.06 5.46 21.13
C PHE A 8 0.91 5.56 20.13
N ASN A 9 0.39 4.42 19.71
CA ASN A 9 -0.74 4.33 18.78
C ASN A 9 -1.94 3.67 19.48
N LEU A 10 -3.15 4.18 19.24
CA LEU A 10 -4.40 3.57 19.68
C LEU A 10 -5.37 3.46 18.50
N GLN A 11 -5.83 2.24 18.21
CA GLN A 11 -6.60 1.89 17.02
C GLN A 11 -8.07 1.67 17.35
N PHE A 12 -8.95 2.37 16.64
CA PHE A 12 -10.41 2.19 16.66
C PHE A 12 -10.97 1.93 15.24
N ASP A 13 -10.13 1.60 14.28
CA ASP A 13 -10.51 1.14 12.95
C ASP A 13 -11.25 -0.22 13.02
N ASP A 14 -12.15 -0.43 12.05
CA ASP A 14 -12.90 -1.67 11.81
C ASP A 14 -13.73 -2.23 13.00
N ILE A 15 -13.99 -1.41 14.02
CA ILE A 15 -15.00 -1.74 15.03
C ILE A 15 -16.41 -1.45 14.50
N THR A 16 -17.32 -2.41 14.67
CA THR A 16 -18.69 -2.34 14.12
C THR A 16 -19.77 -2.22 15.19
N ALA A 17 -19.41 -2.33 16.47
CA ALA A 17 -20.33 -2.25 17.59
C ALA A 17 -19.73 -1.42 18.74
N GLY A 18 -20.59 -0.68 19.44
CA GLY A 18 -20.16 0.11 20.60
C GLY A 18 -19.29 1.32 20.25
N VAL A 19 -19.48 1.93 19.08
CA VAL A 19 -18.80 3.16 18.68
C VAL A 19 -19.28 4.31 19.56
N ASP A 20 -18.44 4.71 20.53
CA ASP A 20 -18.67 5.82 21.45
C ASP A 20 -17.52 6.83 21.29
N ALA A 21 -17.72 7.83 20.42
CA ALA A 21 -16.70 8.84 20.11
C ALA A 21 -16.17 9.55 21.36
N ALA A 22 -17.08 9.94 22.27
CA ALA A 22 -16.74 10.64 23.50
C ALA A 22 -16.00 9.71 24.49
N GLY A 23 -16.42 8.44 24.59
CA GLY A 23 -15.72 7.43 25.39
C GLY A 23 -14.30 7.16 24.91
N GLN A 24 -14.11 7.06 23.59
CA GLN A 24 -12.80 6.90 22.96
C GLN A 24 -11.89 8.10 23.23
N ALA A 25 -12.40 9.32 23.07
CA ALA A 25 -11.65 10.55 23.39
C ALA A 25 -11.25 10.62 24.87
N ARG A 26 -12.19 10.33 25.80
CA ARG A 26 -11.89 10.27 27.24
C ARG A 26 -10.82 9.23 27.57
N LEU A 27 -10.86 8.05 26.93
CA LEU A 27 -9.84 7.03 27.13
C LEU A 27 -8.46 7.53 26.65
N ALA A 28 -8.39 8.04 25.42
CA ALA A 28 -7.17 8.54 24.81
C ALA A 28 -6.53 9.67 25.62
N ASN A 29 -7.32 10.64 26.07
CA ASN A 29 -6.85 11.77 26.87
C ASN A 29 -6.26 11.31 28.21
N ARG A 30 -6.91 10.36 28.90
CA ARG A 30 -6.37 9.80 30.14
C ARG A 30 -5.07 9.04 29.92
N LEU A 31 -4.97 8.29 28.81
CA LEU A 31 -3.74 7.58 28.45
C LEU A 31 -2.61 8.58 28.19
N LEU A 32 -2.85 9.63 27.40
CA LEU A 32 -1.85 10.65 27.10
C LEU A 32 -1.39 11.37 28.37
N ALA A 33 -2.32 11.81 29.23
CA ALA A 33 -1.99 12.44 30.50
C ALA A 33 -1.10 11.53 31.36
N ARG A 34 -1.47 10.26 31.48
CA ARG A 34 -0.73 9.27 32.27
C ARG A 34 0.66 8.98 31.71
N LEU A 35 0.81 8.95 30.38
CA LEU A 35 2.11 8.83 29.72
C LEU A 35 2.97 10.06 30.00
N ARG A 36 2.39 11.26 29.94
CA ARG A 36 3.09 12.54 30.14
C ARG A 36 3.47 12.85 31.57
N GLU A 37 2.79 12.27 32.56
CA GLU A 37 3.26 12.27 33.96
C GLU A 37 4.67 11.66 34.12
N ARG A 38 5.05 10.73 33.23
CA ARG A 38 6.33 10.02 33.28
C ARG A 38 7.33 10.51 32.22
N ASP A 39 6.86 10.88 31.04
CA ASP A 39 7.67 11.47 29.98
C ASP A 39 6.87 12.60 29.29
N PRO A 40 7.18 13.88 29.55
CA PRO A 40 6.45 15.00 28.98
C PRO A 40 6.53 15.05 27.44
N HIS A 41 7.46 14.32 26.82
CA HIS A 41 7.60 14.24 25.37
C HIS A 41 6.73 13.16 24.72
N ALA A 42 6.00 12.35 25.49
CA ALA A 42 5.13 11.31 24.94
C ALA A 42 4.10 11.89 23.96
N GLN A 43 4.03 11.28 22.78
CA GLN A 43 3.12 11.59 21.67
C GLN A 43 2.15 10.43 21.45
N MET A 44 0.95 10.76 20.98
CA MET A 44 -0.04 9.77 20.59
C MET A 44 -0.58 10.05 19.20
N ILE A 45 -0.81 8.99 18.45
CA ILE A 45 -1.61 8.97 17.23
C ILE A 45 -2.75 7.98 17.38
N LEU A 46 -3.92 8.31 16.84
CA LEU A 46 -5.09 7.46 16.86
C LEU A 46 -5.58 7.15 15.44
N CYS A 47 -6.09 5.94 15.23
CA CYS A 47 -6.93 5.64 14.08
C CYS A 47 -8.41 5.74 14.51
N PRO A 48 -9.21 6.68 13.94
CA PRO A 48 -10.63 6.78 14.24
C PRO A 48 -11.41 5.60 13.66
N THR A 49 -12.66 5.41 14.10
CA THR A 49 -13.57 4.45 13.45
C THR A 49 -13.95 4.90 12.04
N PHE A 50 -14.14 6.21 11.84
CA PHE A 50 -14.32 6.80 10.52
C PHE A 50 -12.99 7.44 10.07
N TYR A 51 -12.18 6.66 9.35
CA TYR A 51 -10.77 6.97 9.05
C TYR A 51 -10.48 7.37 7.60
N TRP A 52 -11.51 7.62 6.79
CA TRP A 52 -11.35 7.90 5.36
C TRP A 52 -12.40 8.91 4.88
N GLY A 53 -12.26 9.35 3.63
CA GLY A 53 -13.22 10.22 2.96
C GLY A 53 -13.05 11.68 3.36
N THR A 54 -14.11 12.46 3.16
CA THR A 54 -14.12 13.90 3.44
C THR A 54 -14.52 14.21 4.89
N GLY A 55 -15.02 13.21 5.62
CA GLY A 55 -15.57 13.36 6.97
C GLY A 55 -16.92 14.09 7.00
N GLU A 56 -17.56 14.30 5.85
CA GLU A 56 -18.83 15.03 5.74
C GLU A 56 -20.05 14.11 5.78
N GLU A 57 -19.86 12.81 5.58
CA GLU A 57 -20.92 11.82 5.70
C GLU A 57 -21.54 11.89 7.09
N PRO A 58 -22.89 11.88 7.25
CA PRO A 58 -23.53 12.24 8.51
C PRO A 58 -23.00 11.52 9.75
N ALA A 59 -22.80 10.20 9.67
CA ALA A 59 -22.27 9.41 10.79
C ALA A 59 -20.79 9.69 11.07
N ALA A 60 -19.97 9.89 10.03
CA ALA A 60 -18.58 10.27 10.18
C ALA A 60 -18.47 11.67 10.79
N ARG A 61 -19.27 12.61 10.29
CA ARG A 61 -19.30 13.98 10.78
C ARG A 61 -19.68 14.08 12.25
N GLU A 62 -20.77 13.41 12.66
CA GLU A 62 -21.20 13.38 14.07
C GLU A 62 -20.10 12.83 14.98
N TYR A 63 -19.44 11.76 14.55
CA TYR A 63 -18.32 11.16 15.28
C TYR A 63 -17.09 12.07 15.36
N LEU A 64 -16.66 12.64 14.23
CA LEU A 64 -15.45 13.44 14.11
C LEU A 64 -15.61 14.81 14.80
N GLU A 65 -16.80 15.41 14.79
CA GLU A 65 -17.07 16.66 15.51
C GLU A 65 -16.97 16.47 17.04
N VAL A 66 -17.33 15.30 17.57
CA VAL A 66 -17.07 14.97 18.99
C VAL A 66 -15.57 14.88 19.26
N TRP A 67 -14.79 14.24 18.39
CA TRP A 67 -13.33 14.21 18.53
C TRP A 67 -12.69 15.60 18.42
N ALA A 68 -13.20 16.46 17.54
CA ALA A 68 -12.75 17.84 17.41
C ALA A 68 -12.94 18.64 18.72
N GLN A 69 -14.00 18.34 19.49
CA GLN A 69 -14.32 19.02 20.74
C GLN A 69 -13.64 18.39 21.97
N GLU A 70 -13.56 17.06 22.02
CA GLU A 70 -13.18 16.33 23.23
C GLU A 70 -11.77 15.73 23.22
N LEU A 71 -11.21 15.37 22.05
CA LEU A 71 -9.90 14.72 21.97
C LEU A 71 -8.80 15.77 22.20
N HIS A 72 -7.76 15.40 22.94
CA HIS A 72 -6.67 16.31 23.30
C HIS A 72 -5.96 16.84 22.02
N PRO A 73 -5.74 18.17 21.87
CA PRO A 73 -5.31 18.79 20.61
C PRO A 73 -3.91 18.37 20.10
N ASP A 74 -3.06 17.84 20.99
CA ASP A 74 -1.75 17.29 20.60
C ASP A 74 -1.82 15.87 20.00
N ILE A 75 -2.98 15.22 19.99
CA ILE A 75 -3.13 13.86 19.46
C ILE A 75 -3.25 13.94 17.93
N TYR A 76 -2.43 13.16 17.24
CA TYR A 76 -2.54 13.03 15.79
C TYR A 76 -3.64 12.04 15.43
N VAL A 77 -4.18 12.17 14.22
CA VAL A 77 -5.22 11.29 13.68
C VAL A 77 -4.74 10.69 12.36
N PHE A 78 -4.87 9.37 12.22
CA PHE A 78 -4.70 8.70 10.93
C PHE A 78 -5.88 8.97 10.00
N TRP A 79 -5.57 9.09 8.71
CA TRP A 79 -6.54 9.21 7.63
C TRP A 79 -6.02 8.46 6.40
N THR A 80 -6.84 7.62 5.77
CA THR A 80 -6.39 6.75 4.67
C THR A 80 -6.55 7.36 3.27
N GLY A 81 -7.10 8.57 3.18
CA GLY A 81 -7.37 9.23 1.90
C GLY A 81 -8.85 9.33 1.57
N ASP A 82 -9.15 9.65 0.30
CA ASP A 82 -10.51 9.80 -0.23
C ASP A 82 -11.38 8.55 -0.05
N ALA A 83 -10.77 7.37 0.12
CA ALA A 83 -11.42 6.11 0.50
C ALA A 83 -10.46 5.24 1.33
N VAL A 84 -10.95 4.09 1.80
CA VAL A 84 -10.12 3.09 2.52
C VAL A 84 -8.92 2.65 1.67
N VAL A 85 -9.19 2.27 0.41
CA VAL A 85 -8.19 1.96 -0.61
C VAL A 85 -8.53 2.83 -1.82
N THR A 86 -7.58 3.63 -2.28
CA THR A 86 -7.84 4.61 -3.35
C THR A 86 -6.67 4.76 -4.32
N PRO A 87 -6.94 4.90 -5.63
CA PRO A 87 -5.91 5.29 -6.59
C PRO A 87 -5.46 6.74 -6.43
N ARG A 88 -6.25 7.58 -5.73
CA ARG A 88 -5.93 9.00 -5.53
C ARG A 88 -6.15 9.45 -4.10
N ILE A 89 -5.20 10.20 -3.56
CA ILE A 89 -5.33 10.91 -2.29
C ILE A 89 -5.22 12.40 -2.60
N THR A 90 -6.31 13.12 -2.39
CA THR A 90 -6.43 14.51 -2.79
C THR A 90 -6.26 15.47 -1.62
N ARG A 91 -5.68 16.64 -1.88
CA ARG A 91 -5.62 17.73 -0.90
C ARG A 91 -7.02 18.16 -0.46
N ALA A 92 -7.97 18.25 -1.39
CA ALA A 92 -9.32 18.69 -1.09
C ALA A 92 -10.01 17.79 -0.05
N ALA A 93 -9.88 16.47 -0.20
CA ALA A 93 -10.40 15.52 0.78
C ALA A 93 -9.67 15.64 2.12
N ALA A 94 -8.34 15.78 2.11
CA ALA A 94 -7.54 15.97 3.32
C ALA A 94 -7.96 17.23 4.10
N GLU A 95 -8.18 18.36 3.42
CA GLU A 95 -8.62 19.60 4.06
C GLU A 95 -10.01 19.46 4.66
N SER A 96 -10.91 18.77 3.96
CA SER A 96 -12.26 18.49 4.47
C SER A 96 -12.21 17.64 5.74
N PHE A 97 -11.49 16.52 5.69
CA PHE A 97 -11.37 15.62 6.82
C PHE A 97 -10.71 16.30 8.01
N ARG A 98 -9.63 17.06 7.77
CA ARG A 98 -8.94 17.86 8.79
C ARG A 98 -9.86 18.88 9.45
N ARG A 99 -10.74 19.55 8.69
CA ARG A 99 -11.75 20.47 9.24
C ARG A 99 -12.76 19.76 10.11
N ALA A 100 -13.23 18.58 9.70
CA ALA A 100 -14.20 17.79 10.45
C ALA A 100 -13.64 17.28 11.77
N VAL A 101 -12.41 16.74 11.76
CA VAL A 101 -11.80 16.15 12.95
C VAL A 101 -11.07 17.16 13.84
N GLY A 102 -10.62 18.30 13.31
CA GLY A 102 -9.96 19.34 14.09
C GLY A 102 -8.55 19.00 14.60
N HIS A 103 -7.95 17.91 14.12
CA HIS A 103 -6.64 17.39 14.56
C HIS A 103 -5.63 17.35 13.41
N ARG A 104 -4.35 17.22 13.77
CA ARG A 104 -3.25 17.04 12.81
C ARG A 104 -3.32 15.65 12.19
N LEU A 105 -3.15 15.56 10.88
CA LEU A 105 -3.31 14.31 10.14
C LEU A 105 -1.98 13.63 9.85
N ILE A 106 -1.96 12.31 9.95
CA ILE A 106 -0.94 11.47 9.31
C ILE A 106 -1.67 10.59 8.30
N ILE A 107 -1.19 10.58 7.06
CA ILE A 107 -1.73 9.71 6.02
C ILE A 107 -1.37 8.26 6.40
N TRP A 108 -2.36 7.38 6.47
CA TRP A 108 -2.15 5.93 6.47
C TRP A 108 -2.53 5.41 5.10
N ASP A 109 -1.55 5.38 4.20
CA ASP A 109 -1.77 4.95 2.83
C ASP A 109 -1.84 3.43 2.71
N ASN A 110 -2.98 2.90 2.27
CA ASN A 110 -3.17 1.49 1.97
C ASN A 110 -2.54 1.09 0.63
N TYR A 111 -1.24 1.31 0.49
CA TYR A 111 -0.40 0.84 -0.60
C TYR A 111 1.02 0.60 -0.06
N PRO A 112 1.70 -0.52 -0.38
CA PRO A 112 1.35 -1.60 -1.32
C PRO A 112 0.55 -2.79 -0.76
N VAL A 113 -0.14 -2.67 0.38
CA VAL A 113 -0.86 -3.78 1.05
C VAL A 113 -1.68 -4.69 0.11
N ASN A 114 -1.67 -5.99 0.41
CA ASN A 114 -2.25 -7.08 -0.39
C ASN A 114 -3.10 -8.07 0.44
N ASP A 115 -3.82 -7.54 1.43
CA ASP A 115 -4.54 -8.33 2.45
C ASP A 115 -5.81 -9.03 1.94
N ALA A 116 -6.45 -8.51 0.89
CA ALA A 116 -7.66 -9.13 0.33
C ALA A 116 -7.39 -10.41 -0.48
N ASN A 117 -6.23 -10.52 -1.13
CA ASN A 117 -5.83 -11.71 -1.88
C ASN A 117 -4.29 -11.71 -2.08
N PRO A 118 -3.59 -12.85 -1.95
CA PRO A 118 -2.15 -12.91 -2.20
C PRO A 118 -1.78 -12.47 -3.62
N THR A 119 -0.96 -11.43 -3.70
CA THR A 119 -0.38 -10.89 -4.96
C THR A 119 0.82 -9.99 -4.64
N MET A 120 1.38 -9.28 -5.63
CA MET A 120 2.40 -8.27 -5.42
C MET A 120 2.01 -6.93 -6.04
N HIS A 121 2.29 -5.84 -5.34
CA HIS A 121 2.14 -4.48 -5.85
C HIS A 121 3.50 -3.79 -5.79
N LEU A 122 4.24 -3.78 -6.89
CA LEU A 122 5.65 -3.41 -6.92
C LEU A 122 5.95 -2.08 -7.62
N GLY A 123 4.96 -1.49 -8.29
CA GLY A 123 5.12 -0.22 -8.98
C GLY A 123 5.39 0.97 -8.05
N PRO A 124 5.67 2.15 -8.64
CA PRO A 124 5.80 3.38 -7.87
C PRO A 124 4.46 3.83 -7.28
N VAL A 125 4.51 4.50 -6.13
CA VAL A 125 3.33 5.23 -5.65
C VAL A 125 2.96 6.34 -6.63
N ILE A 126 1.66 6.48 -6.93
CA ILE A 126 1.11 7.49 -7.82
C ILE A 126 -0.21 8.04 -7.28
N GLY A 127 -0.69 9.15 -7.84
CA GLY A 127 -2.01 9.70 -7.55
C GLY A 127 -2.15 10.38 -6.18
N ARG A 128 -1.05 10.66 -5.47
CA ARG A 128 -1.08 11.47 -4.24
C ARG A 128 -0.78 12.92 -4.64
N ASP A 129 -1.65 13.85 -4.27
CA ASP A 129 -1.45 15.27 -4.57
C ASP A 129 -0.13 15.78 -3.95
N PRO A 130 0.72 16.50 -4.69
CA PRO A 130 2.06 16.86 -4.22
C PRO A 130 2.06 17.92 -3.10
N ASP A 131 0.93 18.58 -2.88
CA ASP A 131 0.72 19.61 -1.86
C ASP A 131 -0.02 19.10 -0.62
N LEU A 132 -0.24 17.78 -0.49
CA LEU A 132 -0.71 17.14 0.75
C LEU A 132 0.13 17.51 1.97
N VAL A 133 1.43 17.78 1.77
CA VAL A 133 2.35 18.22 2.83
C VAL A 133 1.97 19.57 3.48
N GLU A 134 1.09 20.36 2.85
CA GLU A 134 0.56 21.59 3.45
C GLU A 134 -0.58 21.31 4.46
N VAL A 135 -1.17 20.10 4.40
CA VAL A 135 -2.37 19.74 5.17
C VAL A 135 -2.10 18.61 6.15
N CYS A 136 -1.28 17.63 5.76
CA CYS A 136 -0.91 16.44 6.53
C CYS A 136 0.53 16.55 7.04
N ASP A 137 0.74 16.09 8.26
CA ASP A 137 1.99 16.23 9.01
C ASP A 137 2.89 15.00 8.90
N GLY A 138 2.39 13.92 8.29
CA GLY A 138 3.14 12.68 8.12
C GLY A 138 2.52 11.76 7.08
N TYR A 139 3.31 10.76 6.70
CA TYR A 139 2.95 9.71 5.75
C TYR A 139 3.41 8.35 6.28
N LEU A 140 2.48 7.41 6.38
CA LEU A 140 2.70 6.02 6.73
C LEU A 140 2.14 5.17 5.60
N SER A 141 2.91 4.18 5.16
CA SER A 141 2.46 3.20 4.18
C SER A 141 2.15 1.87 4.85
N ASN A 142 1.07 1.22 4.40
CA ASN A 142 0.71 -0.15 4.76
C ASN A 142 1.38 -1.13 3.77
N PRO A 143 2.40 -1.90 4.18
CA PRO A 143 3.15 -2.79 3.30
C PRO A 143 2.42 -4.11 3.01
N MET A 144 2.89 -4.87 2.03
CA MET A 144 2.50 -6.28 1.87
C MET A 144 2.99 -7.10 3.07
N HIS A 145 2.20 -8.07 3.54
CA HIS A 145 2.58 -8.84 4.73
C HIS A 145 3.63 -9.92 4.42
N ALA A 146 3.33 -10.83 3.49
CA ALA A 146 4.17 -12.01 3.23
C ALA A 146 5.46 -11.66 2.46
N GLN A 147 5.39 -10.71 1.52
CA GLN A 147 6.52 -10.36 0.66
C GLN A 147 7.38 -9.24 1.26
N ASN A 148 7.84 -9.43 2.51
CA ASN A 148 8.51 -8.41 3.31
C ASN A 148 9.76 -7.82 2.61
N GLU A 149 10.57 -8.65 1.95
CA GLU A 149 11.79 -8.14 1.36
C GLU A 149 11.55 -7.23 0.14
N ILE A 150 10.73 -7.69 -0.79
CA ILE A 150 10.45 -7.01 -2.06
C ILE A 150 9.60 -5.75 -1.87
N ASN A 151 8.90 -5.59 -0.73
CA ASN A 151 8.23 -4.34 -0.34
C ASN A 151 9.15 -3.12 -0.44
N ARG A 152 10.47 -3.29 -0.34
CA ARG A 152 11.43 -2.18 -0.49
C ARG A 152 11.27 -1.44 -1.82
N LEU A 153 10.85 -2.10 -2.90
CA LEU A 153 10.61 -1.44 -4.19
C LEU A 153 9.56 -0.33 -4.07
N PRO A 154 8.27 -0.61 -3.79
CA PRO A 154 7.27 0.43 -3.63
C PRO A 154 7.56 1.35 -2.44
N LEU A 155 8.07 0.83 -1.31
CA LEU A 155 8.35 1.64 -0.11
C LEU A 155 9.44 2.71 -0.34
N LEU A 156 10.45 2.44 -1.18
CA LEU A 156 11.45 3.44 -1.54
C LEU A 156 10.83 4.57 -2.37
N THR A 157 9.89 4.26 -3.27
CA THR A 157 9.17 5.30 -4.03
C THR A 157 8.26 6.13 -3.13
N ILE A 158 7.64 5.50 -2.14
CA ILE A 158 6.85 6.19 -1.11
C ILE A 158 7.74 7.11 -0.27
N ALA A 159 8.95 6.67 0.09
CA ALA A 159 9.89 7.50 0.82
C ALA A 159 10.36 8.72 0.00
N ASP A 160 10.62 8.55 -1.31
CA ASP A 160 10.95 9.67 -2.22
C ASP A 160 9.78 10.68 -2.30
N PHE A 161 8.55 10.19 -2.47
CA PHE A 161 7.36 11.03 -2.46
C PHE A 161 7.20 11.78 -1.13
N ALA A 162 7.25 11.07 0.01
CA ALA A 162 7.08 11.65 1.32
C ALA A 162 8.17 12.68 1.67
N TYR A 163 9.38 12.53 1.11
CA TYR A 163 10.48 13.45 1.31
C TYR A 163 10.33 14.74 0.48
N ASN A 164 10.00 14.63 -0.81
CA ASN A 164 9.84 15.79 -1.69
C ASN A 164 8.73 15.58 -2.72
N PRO A 165 7.46 15.72 -2.31
CA PRO A 165 6.33 15.35 -3.15
C PRO A 165 6.19 16.24 -4.40
N ARG A 166 6.69 17.48 -4.36
CA ARG A 166 6.63 18.42 -5.50
C ARG A 166 7.64 18.11 -6.61
N ALA A 167 8.74 17.43 -6.29
CA ALA A 167 9.77 17.03 -7.25
C ALA A 167 9.81 15.50 -7.46
N TYR A 168 8.83 14.80 -6.91
CA TYR A 168 8.66 13.37 -7.08
C TYR A 168 8.30 13.05 -8.52
N ASP A 169 8.99 12.06 -9.08
CA ASP A 169 8.76 11.52 -10.41
C ASP A 169 8.70 9.99 -10.26
N PRO A 170 7.54 9.36 -10.51
CA PRO A 170 7.35 7.93 -10.28
C PRO A 170 8.27 7.05 -11.16
N GLU A 171 8.51 7.44 -12.41
CA GLU A 171 9.36 6.67 -13.34
C GLU A 171 10.83 6.73 -12.90
N ARG A 172 11.30 7.93 -12.55
CA ARG A 172 12.63 8.11 -11.96
C ARG A 172 12.76 7.31 -10.66
N SER A 173 11.76 7.39 -9.79
CA SER A 173 11.81 6.84 -8.44
C SER A 173 11.87 5.31 -8.45
N ILE A 174 11.03 4.64 -9.26
CA ILE A 174 11.08 3.18 -9.37
C ILE A 174 12.42 2.69 -9.95
N GLY A 175 12.97 3.41 -10.94
CA GLY A 175 14.31 3.13 -11.46
C GLY A 175 15.40 3.25 -10.39
N GLN A 176 15.34 4.29 -9.55
CA GLN A 176 16.28 4.43 -8.42
C GLN A 176 16.09 3.34 -7.35
N ALA A 177 14.85 2.92 -7.07
CA ALA A 177 14.57 1.81 -6.16
C ALA A 177 15.18 0.50 -6.66
N ILE A 178 15.07 0.21 -7.97
CA ILE A 178 15.70 -0.94 -8.62
C ILE A 178 17.23 -0.85 -8.49
N LEU A 179 17.82 0.30 -8.83
CA LEU A 179 19.28 0.53 -8.70
C LEU A 179 19.77 0.40 -7.25
N HIS A 180 18.94 0.73 -6.26
CA HIS A 180 19.29 0.59 -4.85
C HIS A 180 19.31 -0.88 -4.39
N LEU A 181 18.45 -1.73 -4.97
CA LEU A 181 18.27 -3.12 -4.57
C LEU A 181 19.09 -4.12 -5.40
N ALA A 182 19.59 -3.69 -6.56
CA ALA A 182 20.37 -4.47 -7.50
C ALA A 182 21.81 -3.95 -7.66
N GLN A 183 22.77 -4.86 -7.80
CA GLN A 183 24.21 -4.57 -7.93
C GLN A 183 24.73 -4.74 -9.36
N THR A 184 24.03 -5.47 -10.21
CA THR A 184 24.45 -5.76 -11.60
C THR A 184 23.34 -5.39 -12.61
N PRO A 185 23.67 -5.18 -13.89
CA PRO A 185 22.66 -4.98 -14.93
C PRO A 185 21.61 -6.10 -14.99
N ASP A 186 22.04 -7.36 -14.92
CA ASP A 186 21.12 -8.51 -14.94
C ASP A 186 20.13 -8.49 -13.76
N GLN A 187 20.60 -8.09 -12.57
CA GLN A 187 19.74 -7.91 -11.40
C GLN A 187 18.76 -6.76 -11.58
N GLN A 188 19.20 -5.65 -12.20
CA GLN A 188 18.35 -4.49 -12.47
C GLN A 188 17.25 -4.84 -13.46
N GLU A 189 17.59 -5.50 -14.57
CA GLU A 189 16.64 -5.98 -15.57
C GLU A 189 15.65 -6.97 -14.97
N THR A 190 16.12 -7.90 -14.13
CA THR A 190 15.25 -8.87 -13.45
C THR A 190 14.20 -8.20 -12.55
N LEU A 191 14.59 -7.17 -11.79
CA LEU A 191 13.66 -6.43 -10.94
C LEU A 191 12.74 -5.52 -11.77
N ALA A 192 13.22 -4.93 -12.87
CA ALA A 192 12.40 -4.15 -13.79
C ALA A 192 11.28 -5.01 -14.37
N ASP A 193 11.60 -6.17 -14.93
CA ASP A 193 10.61 -7.08 -15.50
C ASP A 193 9.65 -7.63 -14.42
N LEU A 194 10.13 -7.85 -13.19
CA LEU A 194 9.24 -8.23 -12.09
C LEU A 194 8.24 -7.12 -11.74
N VAL A 195 8.67 -5.85 -11.78
CA VAL A 195 7.77 -4.69 -11.61
C VAL A 195 6.79 -4.59 -12.78
N GLU A 196 7.19 -4.90 -14.01
CA GLU A 196 6.29 -4.90 -15.17
C GLU A 196 5.23 -6.02 -15.11
N LEU A 197 5.57 -7.18 -14.55
CA LEU A 197 4.60 -8.25 -14.26
C LEU A 197 3.65 -7.86 -13.12
N TYR A 198 4.15 -7.08 -12.14
CA TYR A 198 3.41 -6.67 -10.95
C TYR A 198 3.45 -5.16 -10.68
N PRO A 199 2.94 -4.31 -11.59
CA PRO A 199 2.98 -2.85 -11.44
C PRO A 199 2.07 -2.36 -10.31
N GLY A 200 1.24 -3.23 -9.77
CA GLY A 200 0.40 -2.99 -8.61
C GLY A 200 -0.94 -2.34 -8.93
N MET A 201 -1.75 -2.17 -7.89
CA MET A 201 -3.16 -1.81 -8.04
C MET A 201 -3.44 -0.36 -8.44
N LEU A 202 -2.51 0.58 -8.14
CA LEU A 202 -2.75 2.01 -8.34
C LEU A 202 -2.90 2.38 -9.82
N LEU A 203 -2.07 1.79 -10.69
CA LEU A 203 -2.08 2.06 -12.13
C LEU A 203 -3.44 1.72 -12.77
N PHE A 204 -4.12 0.71 -12.23
CA PHE A 204 -5.38 0.20 -12.77
C PHE A 204 -6.62 0.66 -11.98
N GLY A 205 -6.43 1.45 -10.91
CA GLY A 205 -7.53 1.85 -10.03
C GLY A 205 -8.23 0.68 -9.34
N GLN A 206 -7.46 -0.36 -8.99
CA GLN A 206 -7.97 -1.60 -8.40
C GLN A 206 -7.71 -1.66 -6.88
N GLY A 207 -8.27 -2.67 -6.21
CA GLY A 207 -8.13 -2.90 -4.77
C GLY A 207 -6.96 -3.82 -4.39
N THR A 208 -6.79 -4.06 -3.09
CA THR A 208 -5.63 -4.77 -2.51
C THR A 208 -5.53 -6.25 -2.92
N GLY A 209 -6.59 -6.83 -3.49
CA GLY A 209 -6.57 -8.21 -3.98
C GLY A 209 -6.23 -8.35 -5.47
N PHE A 210 -5.96 -7.24 -6.15
CA PHE A 210 -5.78 -7.21 -7.59
C PHE A 210 -4.44 -7.82 -8.01
N ASN A 211 -4.50 -8.93 -8.76
CA ASN A 211 -3.32 -9.59 -9.28
C ASN A 211 -3.08 -9.20 -10.75
N PRO A 212 -2.21 -8.21 -11.04
CA PRO A 212 -1.98 -7.73 -12.40
C PRO A 212 -1.48 -8.84 -13.35
N PHE A 213 -0.62 -9.73 -12.86
CA PHE A 213 -0.06 -10.81 -13.68
C PHE A 213 -1.16 -11.78 -14.14
N VAL A 214 -1.97 -12.28 -13.21
CA VAL A 214 -3.07 -13.21 -13.50
C VAL A 214 -4.13 -12.54 -14.36
N THR A 215 -4.58 -11.33 -14.01
CA THR A 215 -5.60 -10.61 -14.79
C THR A 215 -5.12 -10.36 -16.21
N ARG A 216 -3.87 -9.93 -16.41
CA ARG A 216 -3.33 -9.70 -17.75
C ARG A 216 -3.27 -11.00 -18.57
N PHE A 217 -2.91 -12.10 -17.94
CA PHE A 217 -2.92 -13.40 -18.61
C PHE A 217 -4.34 -13.80 -19.05
N GLU A 218 -5.32 -13.66 -18.17
CA GLU A 218 -6.73 -13.96 -18.48
C GLU A 218 -7.27 -13.09 -19.63
N GLU A 219 -6.91 -11.80 -19.69
CA GLU A 219 -7.23 -10.91 -20.80
C GLU A 219 -6.64 -11.38 -22.14
N ILE A 220 -5.37 -11.81 -22.12
CA ILE A 220 -4.70 -12.37 -23.31
C ILE A 220 -5.45 -13.61 -23.77
N VAL A 221 -5.74 -14.55 -22.86
CA VAL A 221 -6.41 -15.81 -23.18
C VAL A 221 -7.83 -15.58 -23.72
N ALA A 222 -8.54 -14.57 -23.22
CA ALA A 222 -9.88 -14.20 -23.70
C ALA A 222 -9.88 -13.59 -25.13
N THR A 223 -8.73 -13.18 -25.64
CA THR A 223 -8.60 -12.59 -26.98
C THR A 223 -8.60 -13.69 -28.06
N PRO A 224 -9.37 -13.56 -29.16
CA PRO A 224 -9.33 -14.55 -30.24
C PRO A 224 -7.93 -14.73 -30.84
N HIS A 225 -7.56 -15.98 -31.14
CA HIS A 225 -6.28 -16.35 -31.77
C HIS A 225 -5.01 -15.92 -30.99
N SER A 226 -5.10 -15.81 -29.66
CA SER A 226 -4.02 -15.32 -28.79
C SER A 226 -3.06 -16.40 -28.28
N HIS A 227 -3.16 -17.65 -28.76
CA HIS A 227 -2.38 -18.79 -28.29
C HIS A 227 -0.88 -18.50 -28.12
N ALA A 228 -0.23 -18.03 -29.20
CA ALA A 228 1.21 -17.74 -29.18
C ALA A 228 1.56 -16.58 -28.22
N LEU A 229 0.66 -15.60 -28.07
CA LEU A 229 0.86 -14.49 -27.14
C LEU A 229 0.74 -14.96 -25.69
N ALA A 230 -0.23 -15.82 -25.38
CA ALA A 230 -0.37 -16.44 -24.07
C ALA A 230 0.85 -17.29 -23.71
N ALA A 231 1.37 -18.07 -24.67
CA ALA A 231 2.59 -18.85 -24.50
C ALA A 231 3.80 -17.96 -24.20
N ALA A 232 4.00 -16.91 -25.00
CA ALA A 232 5.10 -15.96 -24.82
C ALA A 232 5.04 -15.23 -23.47
N TYR A 233 3.84 -14.92 -22.97
CA TYR A 233 3.66 -14.30 -21.65
C TYR A 233 4.06 -15.24 -20.51
N LEU A 234 3.67 -16.52 -20.58
CA LEU A 234 4.10 -17.54 -19.60
C LEU A 234 5.61 -17.79 -19.66
N GLU A 235 6.18 -17.85 -20.86
CA GLU A 235 7.63 -18.00 -21.05
C GLU A 235 8.39 -16.81 -20.45
N HIS A 236 7.93 -15.58 -20.71
CA HIS A 236 8.52 -14.39 -20.12
C HIS A 236 8.49 -14.43 -18.59
N ALA A 237 7.35 -14.74 -17.97
CA ALA A 237 7.24 -14.85 -16.52
C ALA A 237 8.10 -15.99 -15.93
N GLN A 238 8.21 -17.12 -16.63
CA GLN A 238 9.11 -18.21 -16.28
C GLN A 238 10.58 -17.78 -16.32
N ASN A 239 10.97 -16.99 -17.33
CA ASN A 239 12.31 -16.44 -17.49
C ASN A 239 12.63 -15.44 -16.37
N VAL A 240 11.68 -14.56 -16.00
CA VAL A 240 11.82 -13.66 -14.85
C VAL A 240 12.01 -14.45 -13.56
N LEU A 241 11.20 -15.48 -13.31
CA LEU A 241 11.35 -16.33 -12.12
C LEU A 241 12.72 -17.04 -12.08
N SER A 242 13.20 -17.54 -13.22
CA SER A 242 14.50 -18.20 -13.33
C SER A 242 15.66 -17.24 -13.03
N ARG A 243 15.62 -16.03 -13.60
CA ARG A 243 16.59 -14.97 -13.34
C ARG A 243 16.53 -14.48 -11.89
N LEU A 244 15.33 -14.35 -11.32
CA LEU A 244 15.15 -13.96 -9.91
C LEU A 244 15.84 -14.98 -8.99
N ARG A 245 15.64 -16.27 -9.22
CA ARG A 245 16.33 -17.35 -8.47
C ARG A 245 17.85 -17.36 -8.68
N THR A 246 18.30 -17.05 -9.89
CA THR A 246 19.73 -17.11 -10.26
C THR A 246 20.51 -15.91 -9.72
N HIS A 247 19.98 -14.70 -9.91
CA HIS A 247 20.66 -13.46 -9.55
C HIS A 247 20.40 -13.03 -8.11
N PHE A 248 19.36 -13.58 -7.46
CA PHE A 248 19.01 -13.33 -6.06
C PHE A 248 18.77 -14.64 -5.30
N PRO A 249 19.76 -15.54 -5.20
CA PRO A 249 19.57 -16.89 -4.66
C PRO A 249 19.09 -16.90 -3.19
N ASP A 250 19.54 -15.92 -2.40
CA ASP A 250 19.23 -15.81 -0.97
C ASP A 250 18.30 -14.62 -0.64
N ARG A 251 17.67 -14.01 -1.65
CA ARG A 251 16.82 -12.83 -1.49
C ARG A 251 15.49 -13.00 -2.21
N PHE A 252 14.47 -12.31 -1.74
CA PHE A 252 13.13 -12.25 -2.34
C PHE A 252 12.45 -13.64 -2.46
N THR A 253 12.74 -14.56 -1.54
CA THR A 253 12.18 -15.93 -1.56
C THR A 253 10.65 -15.96 -1.56
N ASP A 254 10.01 -15.03 -0.85
CA ASP A 254 8.55 -14.92 -0.82
C ASP A 254 8.00 -14.44 -2.18
N ALA A 255 8.68 -13.49 -2.84
CA ALA A 255 8.31 -13.01 -4.17
C ALA A 255 8.47 -14.11 -5.24
N GLN A 256 9.58 -14.88 -5.16
CA GLN A 256 9.78 -16.06 -6.01
C GLN A 256 8.65 -17.08 -5.83
N SER A 257 8.20 -17.28 -4.59
CA SER A 257 7.12 -18.21 -4.26
C SER A 257 5.77 -17.72 -4.80
N THR A 258 5.48 -16.43 -4.67
CA THR A 258 4.26 -15.82 -5.23
C THR A 258 4.23 -15.91 -6.76
N LEU A 259 5.31 -15.49 -7.45
CA LEU A 259 5.37 -15.59 -8.91
C LEU A 259 5.29 -17.05 -9.38
N HIS A 260 5.93 -17.98 -8.69
CA HIS A 260 5.80 -19.41 -9.02
C HIS A 260 4.34 -19.89 -8.91
N ALA A 261 3.64 -19.59 -7.81
CA ALA A 261 2.26 -20.01 -7.61
C ALA A 261 1.31 -19.40 -8.66
N ASP A 262 1.51 -18.14 -9.01
CA ASP A 262 0.73 -17.47 -10.04
C ASP A 262 1.00 -18.06 -11.43
N LEU A 263 2.26 -18.38 -11.73
CA LEU A 263 2.66 -19.04 -12.98
C LEU A 263 1.98 -20.41 -13.13
N GLU A 264 1.96 -21.24 -12.07
CA GLU A 264 1.27 -22.53 -12.09
C GLU A 264 -0.24 -22.38 -12.33
N ARG A 265 -0.86 -21.37 -11.72
CA ARG A 265 -2.27 -21.04 -11.96
C ARG A 265 -2.52 -20.65 -13.42
N ALA A 266 -1.68 -19.79 -13.97
CA ALA A 266 -1.78 -19.35 -15.35
C ALA A 266 -1.54 -20.50 -16.36
N ARG A 267 -0.58 -21.40 -16.07
CA ARG A 267 -0.37 -22.63 -16.86
C ARG A 267 -1.60 -23.53 -16.87
N ALA A 268 -2.27 -23.72 -15.73
CA ALA A 268 -3.49 -24.51 -15.66
C ALA A 268 -4.61 -23.91 -16.55
N VAL A 269 -4.75 -22.58 -16.55
CA VAL A 269 -5.72 -21.88 -17.42
C VAL A 269 -5.34 -22.03 -18.91
N TYR A 270 -4.05 -21.91 -19.24
CA TYR A 270 -3.54 -22.12 -20.59
C TYR A 270 -3.88 -23.53 -21.12
N GLU A 271 -3.56 -24.56 -20.33
CA GLU A 271 -3.79 -25.96 -20.70
C GLU A 271 -5.28 -26.26 -20.84
N ALA A 272 -6.12 -25.71 -19.97
CA ALA A 272 -7.57 -25.86 -20.06
C ALA A 272 -8.14 -25.19 -21.33
N THR A 273 -7.52 -24.10 -21.80
CA THR A 273 -8.01 -23.35 -22.96
C THR A 273 -7.52 -23.92 -24.29
N TYR A 274 -6.25 -24.35 -24.36
CA TYR A 274 -5.58 -24.70 -25.61
C TYR A 274 -5.12 -26.16 -25.71
N GLY A 275 -5.16 -26.90 -24.60
CA GLY A 275 -4.68 -28.28 -24.51
C GLY A 275 -3.17 -28.41 -24.29
N THR A 276 -2.74 -29.57 -23.77
CA THR A 276 -1.36 -29.83 -23.29
C THR A 276 -0.30 -29.88 -24.40
N ARG A 277 -0.70 -30.01 -25.67
CA ARG A 277 0.21 -30.23 -26.81
C ARG A 277 0.89 -28.97 -27.34
N ALA A 278 0.60 -27.83 -26.75
CA ALA A 278 0.82 -26.53 -27.38
C ALA A 278 1.95 -25.69 -26.74
N MET A 279 2.75 -26.28 -25.85
CA MET A 279 4.00 -25.68 -25.33
C MET A 279 5.27 -26.18 -26.04
N MET A 280 5.14 -26.98 -27.12
CA MET A 280 6.27 -27.61 -27.82
C MET A 280 6.43 -27.19 -29.29
N ASP A 281 5.55 -26.34 -29.81
CA ASP A 281 5.61 -25.76 -31.16
C ASP A 281 5.89 -24.26 -31.07
#